data_AF-A0A7C3UGS9-F1
#
_entry.id   AF-A0A7C3UGS9-F1
#
_cell.length_a   1.000
_cell.length_b   1.000
_cell.length_c   1.000
_cell.angle_alpha   90.00
_cell.angle_beta   90.00
_cell.angle_gamma   90.00
#
_symmetry.space_group_name_H-M   'P 1'
#
loop_
_entity.id
_entity.type
_entity.pdbx_description
1 polymer ?
#
loop_
_entity_poly.entity_id
_entity_poly.type
_entity_poly.pdbx_seq_one_letter_code
_entity_poly.pdbx_strand_id
1 'polypeptide(L)'
;MWDDLPQKMSGGTKALIIIIAILVIAGLTYSGYLLFKSPTALTETNISPIPSLSAKISGRPFYSPSPLISPSPSPSPSAKINYQVPEGETLINNSTADTNGDGQEETLVITKMANGKYHVYVLSSAGSSLFDNQELTKKPIRIALQTYDSTKDSFLSWMLVFTENSGDLAFIHWNGTAYEIPQNELGI
;
A
#
# COMPACT_ATOMS: atom_id res chain seq x y z
N MET A 1 21.74 39.50 -3.02
CA MET A 1 22.50 38.71 -2.03
C MET A 1 23.06 37.44 -2.71
N TRP A 2 23.83 37.60 -3.80
CA TRP A 2 24.46 36.47 -4.49
C TRP A 2 25.98 36.64 -4.66
N ASP A 3 26.57 37.67 -4.02
CA ASP A 3 27.94 38.10 -4.29
C ASP A 3 29.01 37.41 -3.41
N ASP A 4 28.62 36.52 -2.50
CA ASP A 4 29.55 35.77 -1.63
C ASP A 4 29.79 34.34 -2.13
N LEU A 5 30.31 34.22 -3.36
CA LEU A 5 30.89 32.96 -3.84
C LEU A 5 32.43 33.00 -3.67
N PRO A 6 33.04 31.98 -3.02
CA PRO A 6 34.47 31.98 -2.72
C PRO A 6 35.32 31.95 -4.01
N GLN A 7 35.98 33.08 -4.31
CA GLN A 7 36.73 33.30 -5.56
C GLN A 7 38.11 32.62 -5.65
N LYS A 8 38.43 31.63 -4.80
CA LYS A 8 39.76 31.00 -4.88
C LYS A 8 39.73 29.49 -4.64
N MET A 9 39.04 28.78 -5.53
CA MET A 9 39.24 27.34 -5.66
C MET A 9 40.59 27.07 -6.32
N SER A 10 41.45 26.29 -5.66
CA SER A 10 42.72 25.83 -6.22
C SER A 10 42.49 25.07 -7.52
N GLY A 11 43.47 25.08 -8.43
CA GLY A 11 43.33 24.43 -9.75
C GLY A 11 42.89 22.97 -9.68
N GLY A 12 43.32 22.23 -8.65
CA GLY A 12 42.90 20.84 -8.42
C GLY A 12 41.41 20.70 -8.06
N THR A 13 40.84 21.66 -7.33
CA THR A 13 39.42 21.63 -6.95
C THR A 13 38.52 21.90 -8.15
N LYS A 14 38.94 22.78 -9.07
CA LYS A 14 38.21 23.04 -10.32
C LYS A 14 38.20 21.81 -11.23
N ALA A 15 39.32 21.10 -11.35
CA ALA A 15 39.41 19.88 -12.14
C ALA A 15 38.49 18.77 -11.59
N LEU A 16 38.45 18.60 -10.26
CA LEU A 16 37.59 17.60 -9.63
C LEU A 16 36.09 17.87 -9.86
N ILE A 17 35.66 19.12 -9.73
CA ILE A 17 34.25 19.51 -9.96
C ILE A 17 33.85 19.23 -11.42
N ILE A 18 34.73 19.53 -12.38
CA ILE A 18 34.48 19.27 -13.81
C ILE A 18 34.33 17.77 -14.06
N ILE A 19 35.17 16.92 -13.46
CA ILE A 19 35.09 15.46 -13.60
C ILE A 19 33.78 14.92 -13.04
N ILE A 20 33.35 15.39 -11.87
CA ILE A 20 32.09 14.98 -11.25
C ILE A 20 30.90 15.38 -12.15
N ALA A 21 30.90 16.60 -12.68
CA ALA A 21 29.84 17.07 -13.57
C ALA A 21 29.73 16.20 -14.84
N ILE A 22 30.86 15.81 -15.44
CA ILE A 22 30.89 14.93 -16.62
C ILE A 22 30.31 13.54 -16.31
N LEU A 23 30.68 12.96 -15.16
CA LEU A 23 30.19 11.64 -14.74
C LEU A 23 28.68 11.65 -14.49
N VAL A 24 28.14 12.69 -13.86
CA VAL A 24 26.69 12.84 -13.63
C VAL A 24 25.94 12.95 -14.96
N ILE A 25 26.42 13.76 -15.90
CA ILE A 25 25.80 13.90 -17.22
C ILE A 25 25.83 12.55 -17.94
N ALA A 26 26.99 11.87 -18.00
CA ALA A 26 27.11 10.57 -18.66
C ALA A 26 26.17 9.50 -18.07
N GLY A 27 26.01 9.47 -16.74
CA GLY A 27 25.09 8.55 -16.06
C GLY A 27 23.62 8.80 -16.39
N LEU A 28 23.21 10.06 -16.46
CA LEU A 28 21.84 10.44 -16.84
C LEU A 28 21.55 10.09 -18.30
N THR A 29 22.48 10.36 -19.23
CA THR A 29 22.30 10.01 -20.65
C THR A 29 22.23 8.49 -20.85
N TYR A 30 23.06 7.72 -20.13
CA TYR A 30 23.05 6.26 -20.20
C TYR A 30 21.75 5.65 -19.64
N SER A 31 21.25 6.18 -18.54
CA SER A 31 19.98 5.71 -17.93
C SER A 31 18.78 5.99 -18.85
N GLY A 32 18.73 7.16 -19.48
CA GLY A 32 17.71 7.48 -20.49
C GLY A 32 17.78 6.58 -21.72
N TYR A 33 18.99 6.22 -22.17
CA TYR A 33 19.19 5.30 -23.29
C TYR A 33 18.65 3.89 -22.99
N LEU A 34 18.84 3.36 -21.78
CA LEU A 34 18.32 2.04 -21.38
C LEU A 34 16.78 2.01 -21.35
N LEU A 35 16.14 3.08 -20.89
CA LEU A 35 14.68 3.20 -20.92
C LEU A 35 14.14 3.27 -22.34
N PHE A 36 14.81 3.99 -23.25
CA PHE A 36 14.37 4.12 -24.64
C PHE A 36 14.57 2.84 -25.47
N LYS A 37 15.57 2.01 -25.13
CA LYS A 37 15.90 0.80 -25.89
C LYS A 37 15.17 -0.46 -25.42
N SER A 38 14.33 -0.37 -24.39
CA SER A 38 13.50 -1.49 -23.95
C SER A 38 12.29 -1.59 -24.87
N PRO A 39 12.19 -2.61 -25.76
CA PRO A 39 11.03 -2.75 -26.62
C PRO A 39 9.82 -3.04 -25.75
N THR A 40 8.87 -2.11 -25.72
CA THR A 40 7.54 -2.31 -25.15
C THR A 40 6.89 -3.45 -25.92
N ALA A 41 6.96 -4.67 -25.38
CA ALA A 41 6.25 -5.81 -25.92
C ALA A 41 4.74 -5.58 -25.69
N LEU A 42 4.10 -4.94 -26.66
CA LEU A 42 2.65 -4.91 -26.75
C LEU A 42 2.20 -6.35 -26.98
N THR A 43 1.70 -6.97 -25.91
CA THR A 43 1.11 -8.31 -25.99
C THR A 43 -0.26 -8.15 -26.64
N GLU A 44 -0.33 -8.35 -27.95
CA GLU A 44 -1.61 -8.54 -28.65
C GLU A 44 -2.28 -9.80 -28.08
N THR A 45 -3.33 -9.61 -27.29
CA THR A 45 -4.25 -10.68 -26.93
C THR A 45 -4.99 -11.14 -28.20
N ASN A 46 -4.51 -12.24 -28.76
CA ASN A 46 -5.13 -13.00 -29.84
C ASN A 46 -6.49 -13.55 -29.36
N ILE A 47 -7.56 -12.88 -29.74
CA ILE A 47 -8.94 -13.29 -29.44
C ILE A 47 -9.32 -14.35 -30.48
N SER A 48 -9.24 -15.63 -30.09
CA SER A 48 -9.81 -16.72 -30.89
C SER A 48 -11.33 -16.59 -30.97
N PRO A 49 -11.95 -16.67 -32.17
CA PRO A 49 -13.40 -16.66 -32.29
C PRO A 49 -14.00 -17.95 -31.73
N ILE A 50 -14.96 -17.78 -30.83
CA ILE A 50 -15.76 -18.85 -30.21
C ILE A 50 -16.63 -19.50 -31.30
N PRO A 51 -16.66 -20.83 -31.46
CA PRO A 51 -17.60 -21.49 -32.34
C PRO A 51 -19.04 -21.42 -31.79
N SER A 52 -19.97 -20.97 -32.63
CA SER A 52 -21.40 -20.95 -32.35
C SER A 52 -21.99 -22.36 -32.38
N LEU A 53 -22.21 -22.93 -31.20
CA LEU A 53 -22.97 -24.16 -31.04
C LEU A 53 -24.48 -23.86 -30.98
N SER A 54 -25.14 -24.01 -32.13
CA SER A 54 -26.60 -24.15 -32.21
C SER A 54 -27.02 -25.48 -31.57
N ALA A 55 -27.42 -25.43 -30.30
CA ALA A 55 -28.06 -26.55 -29.62
C ALA A 55 -29.59 -26.42 -29.70
N LYS A 56 -30.19 -27.38 -30.40
CA LYS A 56 -31.63 -27.63 -30.52
C LYS A 56 -32.22 -27.98 -29.14
N ILE A 57 -32.97 -27.06 -28.53
CA ILE A 57 -33.69 -27.28 -27.27
C ILE A 57 -34.95 -28.09 -27.58
N SER A 58 -34.90 -29.40 -27.31
CA SER A 58 -36.07 -30.27 -27.20
C SER A 58 -36.39 -30.44 -25.72
N GLY A 59 -37.62 -30.07 -25.36
CA GLY A 59 -38.03 -29.82 -23.98
C GLY A 59 -38.06 -31.05 -23.08
N ARG A 60 -37.77 -30.79 -21.80
CA ARG A 60 -38.34 -31.47 -20.63
C ARG A 60 -38.42 -30.45 -19.48
N PRO A 61 -39.51 -30.39 -18.70
CA PRO A 61 -39.55 -29.61 -17.48
C PRO A 61 -38.79 -30.39 -16.40
N PHE A 62 -37.65 -29.88 -15.94
CA PHE A 62 -36.96 -30.44 -14.79
C PHE A 62 -36.80 -29.38 -13.71
N TYR A 63 -37.52 -29.64 -12.62
CA TYR A 63 -37.43 -29.14 -11.25
C TYR A 63 -36.28 -28.18 -10.94
N SER A 64 -36.67 -26.97 -10.51
CA SER A 64 -35.81 -26.01 -9.83
C SER A 64 -35.32 -26.63 -8.51
N PRO A 65 -34.00 -26.86 -8.32
CA PRO A 65 -33.49 -27.12 -6.98
C PRO A 65 -33.60 -25.82 -6.20
N SER A 66 -34.29 -25.86 -5.06
CA SER A 66 -34.24 -24.78 -4.08
C SER A 66 -32.77 -24.43 -3.80
N PRO A 67 -32.39 -23.14 -3.80
CA PRO A 67 -31.02 -22.77 -3.47
C PRO A 67 -30.71 -23.31 -2.07
N LEU A 68 -29.68 -24.16 -1.96
CA LEU A 68 -29.05 -24.40 -0.67
C LEU A 68 -28.58 -23.04 -0.19
N ILE A 69 -29.30 -22.49 0.79
CA ILE A 69 -28.87 -21.33 1.54
C ILE A 69 -27.64 -21.81 2.30
N SER A 70 -26.46 -21.54 1.76
CA SER A 70 -25.21 -21.69 2.49
C SER A 70 -25.40 -21.03 3.85
N PRO A 71 -25.08 -21.71 4.97
CA PRO A 71 -25.17 -21.09 6.27
C PRO A 71 -24.34 -19.82 6.23
N SER A 72 -25.02 -18.69 6.45
CA SER A 72 -24.40 -17.39 6.65
C SER A 72 -23.24 -17.58 7.64
N PRO A 73 -22.02 -17.09 7.35
CA PRO A 73 -20.92 -17.24 8.28
C PRO A 73 -21.36 -16.63 9.61
N SER A 74 -21.49 -17.50 10.62
CA SER A 74 -21.75 -17.09 11.99
C SER A 74 -20.71 -16.04 12.34
N PRO A 75 -21.10 -14.83 12.80
CA PRO A 75 -20.12 -13.84 13.20
C PRO A 75 -19.25 -14.45 14.28
N SER A 76 -17.97 -14.67 13.95
CA SER A 76 -16.97 -15.10 14.92
C SER A 76 -16.96 -14.04 16.02
N PRO A 77 -16.97 -14.41 17.31
CA PRO A 77 -16.98 -13.44 18.39
C PRO A 77 -15.70 -12.61 18.33
N SER A 78 -15.78 -11.37 17.82
CA SER A 78 -14.68 -10.42 17.87
C SER A 78 -14.33 -10.17 19.32
N ALA A 79 -13.20 -10.74 19.76
CA ALA A 79 -12.64 -10.44 21.06
C ALA A 79 -12.35 -8.93 21.11
N LYS A 80 -13.00 -8.20 22.00
CA LYS A 80 -12.68 -6.78 22.21
C LYS A 80 -11.28 -6.69 22.82
N ILE A 81 -10.28 -6.40 22.01
CA ILE A 81 -8.94 -6.03 22.48
C ILE A 81 -9.08 -4.72 23.25
N ASN A 82 -8.72 -4.74 24.53
CA ASN A 82 -8.67 -3.54 25.36
C ASN A 82 -7.29 -2.90 25.19
N TYR A 83 -7.11 -2.14 24.11
CA TYR A 83 -5.88 -1.40 23.88
C TYR A 83 -5.94 -0.05 24.60
N GLN A 84 -4.83 0.35 25.23
CA GLN A 84 -4.71 1.65 25.89
C GLN A 84 -4.10 2.66 24.92
N VAL A 85 -4.80 3.76 24.70
CA VAL A 85 -4.26 4.92 23.98
C VAL A 85 -3.16 5.54 24.84
N PRO A 86 -1.95 5.77 24.31
CA PRO A 86 -0.87 6.41 25.05
C PRO A 86 -1.27 7.76 25.67
N GLU A 87 -0.67 8.11 26.80
CA GLU A 87 -0.95 9.37 27.47
C GLU A 87 -0.59 10.57 26.57
N GLY A 88 -1.48 11.56 26.50
CA GLY A 88 -1.30 12.73 25.63
C GLY A 88 -1.69 12.52 24.18
N GLU A 89 -2.21 11.34 23.81
CA GLU A 89 -2.78 11.06 22.50
C GLU A 89 -4.32 10.98 22.55
N THR A 90 -4.96 11.24 21.41
CA THR A 90 -6.42 11.08 21.25
C THR A 90 -6.71 10.04 20.18
N LEU A 91 -7.53 9.04 20.49
CA LEU A 91 -7.99 8.07 19.49
C LEU A 91 -8.74 8.76 18.35
N ILE A 92 -8.32 8.48 17.12
CA ILE A 92 -8.96 8.98 15.90
C ILE A 92 -9.78 7.90 15.23
N ASN A 93 -9.19 6.71 15.05
CA ASN A 93 -9.84 5.59 14.41
C ASN A 93 -9.16 4.26 14.79
N ASN A 94 -9.84 3.15 14.59
CA ASN A 94 -9.28 1.81 14.67
C ASN A 94 -9.91 0.90 13.60
N SER A 95 -9.25 -0.21 13.30
CA SER A 95 -9.79 -1.25 12.42
C SER A 95 -9.17 -2.59 12.80
N THR A 96 -9.98 -3.64 12.80
CA THR A 96 -9.58 -4.99 13.20
C THR A 96 -9.79 -5.96 12.04
N ALA A 97 -8.78 -6.75 11.71
CA ALA A 97 -8.80 -7.74 10.62
C ALA A 97 -7.64 -8.73 10.76
N ASP A 98 -7.80 -9.93 10.19
CA ASP A 98 -6.68 -10.84 9.92
C ASP A 98 -5.94 -10.37 8.65
N THR A 99 -4.76 -9.80 8.84
CA THR A 99 -3.95 -9.17 7.79
C THR A 99 -2.63 -9.89 7.52
N ASN A 100 -2.33 -10.96 8.28
CA ASN A 100 -1.14 -11.79 8.10
C ASN A 100 -1.47 -13.25 7.71
N GLY A 101 -2.76 -13.65 7.76
CA GLY A 101 -3.27 -14.97 7.39
C GLY A 101 -3.09 -16.07 8.44
N ASP A 102 -2.81 -15.72 9.70
CA ASP A 102 -2.61 -16.69 10.79
C ASP A 102 -3.92 -17.07 11.51
N GLY A 103 -5.05 -16.49 11.09
CA GLY A 103 -6.37 -16.73 11.67
C GLY A 103 -6.65 -15.93 12.95
N GLN A 104 -5.75 -15.02 13.35
CA GLN A 104 -5.95 -14.08 14.43
C GLN A 104 -6.13 -12.66 13.87
N GLU A 105 -6.97 -11.87 14.54
CA GLU A 105 -7.20 -10.49 14.12
C GLU A 105 -6.16 -9.57 14.75
N GLU A 106 -5.51 -8.76 13.92
CA GLU A 106 -4.76 -7.60 14.36
C GLU A 106 -5.64 -6.37 14.44
N THR A 107 -5.20 -5.37 15.21
CA THR A 107 -5.88 -4.08 15.32
C THR A 107 -4.94 -2.95 14.90
N LEU A 108 -5.29 -2.28 13.81
CA LEU A 108 -4.74 -0.98 13.45
C LEU A 108 -5.37 0.09 14.34
N VAL A 109 -4.55 0.94 14.94
CA VAL A 109 -4.98 2.08 15.75
C VAL A 109 -4.33 3.34 15.18
N ILE A 110 -5.14 4.39 15.07
CA ILE A 110 -4.69 5.72 14.66
C ILE A 110 -5.06 6.69 15.77
N THR A 111 -4.07 7.42 16.26
CA THR A 111 -4.24 8.46 17.27
C THR A 111 -3.68 9.78 16.76
N LYS A 112 -4.06 10.88 17.42
CA LYS A 112 -3.50 12.20 17.21
C LYS A 112 -2.62 12.56 18.41
N MET A 113 -1.37 12.88 18.15
CA MET A 113 -0.40 13.30 19.16
C MET A 113 -0.54 14.79 19.47
N ALA A 114 -0.02 15.21 20.63
CA ALA A 114 -0.03 16.61 21.06
C ALA A 114 0.71 17.56 20.10
N ASN A 115 1.71 17.07 19.36
CA ASN A 115 2.43 17.84 18.34
C ASN A 115 1.66 18.04 17.03
N GLY A 116 0.43 17.51 16.93
CA GLY A 116 -0.45 17.63 15.77
C GLY A 116 -0.25 16.57 14.68
N LYS A 117 0.82 15.76 14.74
CA LYS A 117 1.01 14.59 13.88
C LYS A 117 0.10 13.44 14.33
N TYR A 118 -0.03 12.43 13.47
CA TYR A 118 -0.77 11.21 13.72
C TYR A 118 0.18 10.06 14.00
N HIS A 119 -0.17 9.25 14.97
CA HIS A 119 0.54 8.03 15.32
C HIS A 119 -0.32 6.85 14.88
N VAL A 120 0.29 5.96 14.10
CA VAL A 120 -0.33 4.76 13.57
C VAL A 120 0.44 3.55 14.04
N TYR A 121 -0.25 2.61 14.65
CA TYR A 121 0.36 1.38 15.14
C TYR A 121 -0.56 0.18 14.92
N VAL A 122 0.03 -1.00 14.75
CA VAL A 122 -0.69 -2.27 14.61
C VAL A 122 -0.40 -3.10 15.84
N LEU A 123 -1.46 -3.61 16.47
CA LEU A 123 -1.38 -4.50 17.61
C LEU A 123 -1.78 -5.91 17.20
N SER A 124 -1.08 -6.91 17.73
CA SER A 124 -1.50 -8.31 17.65
C SER A 124 -2.80 -8.55 18.43
N SER A 125 -3.41 -9.71 18.24
CA SER A 125 -4.56 -10.19 19.03
C SER A 125 -4.33 -10.14 20.56
N ALA A 126 -3.08 -10.30 20.99
CA ALA A 126 -2.64 -10.24 22.38
C ALA A 126 -2.27 -8.81 22.85
N GLY A 127 -2.39 -7.80 21.99
CA GLY A 127 -2.08 -6.40 22.30
C GLY A 127 -0.59 -6.04 22.20
N SER A 128 0.25 -6.88 21.59
CA SER A 128 1.67 -6.55 21.36
C SER A 128 1.82 -5.67 20.13
N SER A 129 2.69 -4.64 20.18
CA SER A 129 2.96 -3.81 19.01
C SER A 129 3.72 -4.58 17.95
N LEU A 130 3.17 -4.62 16.74
CA LEU A 130 3.73 -5.23 15.53
C LEU A 130 4.23 -4.16 14.53
N PHE A 131 3.73 -2.93 14.67
CA PHE A 131 4.07 -1.78 13.82
C PHE A 131 3.87 -0.49 14.63
N ASP A 132 4.74 0.49 14.44
CA ASP A 132 4.67 1.80 15.08
C ASP A 132 5.24 2.86 14.15
N ASN A 133 4.44 3.88 13.82
CA ASN A 133 4.83 5.00 12.98
C ASN A 133 4.18 6.31 13.46
N GLN A 134 5.01 7.26 13.90
CA GLN A 134 4.61 8.56 14.44
C GLN A 134 4.80 9.72 13.44
N GLU A 135 5.14 9.41 12.19
CA GLU A 135 5.50 10.39 11.17
C GLU A 135 4.34 10.78 10.24
N LEU A 136 3.14 10.27 10.49
CA LEU A 136 2.00 10.58 9.63
C LEU A 136 1.53 12.03 9.84
N THR A 137 1.63 12.84 8.77
CA THR A 137 1.34 14.29 8.83
C THR A 137 -0.12 14.63 8.51
N LYS A 138 -0.86 13.70 7.91
CA LYS A 138 -2.26 13.89 7.47
C LYS A 138 -3.21 12.98 8.23
N LYS A 139 -4.43 13.44 8.45
CA LYS A 139 -5.51 12.62 9.03
C LYS A 139 -6.12 11.72 7.96
N PRO A 140 -6.18 10.39 8.13
CA PRO A 140 -7.01 9.54 7.29
C PRO A 140 -8.50 9.87 7.47
N ILE A 141 -9.23 10.02 6.36
CA ILE A 141 -10.69 10.21 6.37
C ILE A 141 -11.39 8.88 6.66
N ARG A 142 -10.85 7.78 6.13
CA ARG A 142 -11.34 6.42 6.38
C ARG A 142 -10.20 5.41 6.34
N ILE A 143 -10.45 4.26 6.96
CA ILE A 143 -9.66 3.04 6.82
C ILE A 143 -10.50 2.08 5.98
N ALA A 144 -9.90 1.46 4.96
CA ALA A 144 -10.50 0.37 4.21
C ALA A 144 -9.59 -0.88 4.29
N LEU A 145 -10.18 -2.05 4.01
CA LEU A 145 -9.44 -3.30 3.90
C LEU A 145 -9.37 -3.70 2.42
N GLN A 146 -8.17 -3.91 1.91
CA GLN A 146 -7.94 -4.32 0.53
C GLN A 146 -6.59 -5.03 0.44
N THR A 147 -6.45 -5.96 -0.50
CA THR A 147 -5.15 -6.54 -0.83
C THR A 147 -4.25 -5.49 -1.47
N TYR A 148 -3.02 -5.32 -0.97
CA TYR A 148 -2.07 -4.33 -1.47
C TYR A 148 -1.69 -4.57 -2.95
N ASP A 149 -0.95 -5.65 -3.24
CA ASP A 149 -0.70 -6.11 -4.60
C ASP A 149 -1.39 -7.45 -4.80
N SER A 150 -2.59 -7.45 -5.38
CA SER A 150 -3.37 -8.68 -5.63
C SER A 150 -2.66 -9.73 -6.50
N THR A 151 -1.53 -9.40 -7.14
CA THR A 151 -0.73 -10.35 -7.92
C THR A 151 0.37 -11.03 -7.10
N LYS A 152 0.71 -10.49 -5.93
CA LYS A 152 1.80 -10.99 -5.07
C LYS A 152 1.34 -11.34 -3.66
N ASP A 153 0.36 -10.60 -3.16
CA ASP A 153 -0.13 -10.70 -1.79
C ASP A 153 -1.42 -11.50 -1.74
N SER A 154 -1.54 -12.33 -0.70
CA SER A 154 -2.74 -13.13 -0.43
C SER A 154 -3.54 -12.63 0.76
N PHE A 155 -3.06 -11.58 1.43
CA PHE A 155 -3.62 -11.10 2.69
C PHE A 155 -4.23 -9.71 2.54
N LEU A 156 -5.17 -9.39 3.42
CA LEU A 156 -5.73 -8.05 3.50
C LEU A 156 -4.68 -7.07 4.04
N SER A 157 -4.80 -5.82 3.62
CA SER A 157 -3.98 -4.71 4.09
C SER A 157 -4.90 -3.55 4.47
N TRP A 158 -4.45 -2.69 5.37
CA TRP A 158 -5.19 -1.46 5.67
C TRP A 158 -4.81 -0.39 4.66
N MET A 159 -5.81 0.07 3.92
CA MET A 159 -5.70 1.24 3.05
C MET A 159 -6.16 2.47 3.82
N LEU A 160 -5.22 3.37 4.12
CA LEU A 160 -5.47 4.68 4.69
C LEU A 160 -5.85 5.63 3.57
N VAL A 161 -7.05 6.21 3.61
CA VAL A 161 -7.51 7.15 2.57
C VAL A 161 -7.49 8.57 3.12
N PHE A 162 -6.65 9.42 2.56
CA PHE A 162 -6.49 10.82 3.00
C PHE A 162 -7.39 11.79 2.24
N THR A 163 -7.79 11.44 1.03
CA THR A 163 -8.67 12.27 0.20
C THR A 163 -9.64 11.38 -0.58
N GLU A 164 -10.85 11.87 -0.82
CA GLU A 164 -11.83 11.10 -1.62
C GLU A 164 -11.50 11.11 -3.12
N ASN A 165 -10.78 12.13 -3.59
CA ASN A 165 -10.66 12.44 -5.02
C ASN A 165 -9.24 12.36 -5.60
N SER A 166 -8.18 12.36 -4.78
CA SER A 166 -6.80 12.58 -5.28
C SER A 166 -5.90 11.35 -5.27
N GLY A 167 -6.41 10.17 -4.88
CA GLY A 167 -5.60 8.95 -4.82
C GLY A 167 -4.49 9.00 -3.76
N ASP A 168 -4.47 10.03 -2.91
CA ASP A 168 -3.60 10.10 -1.74
C ASP A 168 -4.04 9.04 -0.73
N LEU A 169 -3.34 7.91 -0.77
CA LEU A 169 -3.57 6.74 0.02
C LEU A 169 -2.23 6.13 0.45
N ALA A 170 -2.26 5.40 1.55
CA ALA A 170 -1.12 4.61 2.00
C ALA A 170 -1.61 3.23 2.42
N PHE A 171 -0.83 2.19 2.10
CA PHE A 171 -1.07 0.85 2.59
C PHE A 171 -0.18 0.56 3.80
N ILE A 172 -0.77 -0.06 4.82
CA ILE A 172 -0.04 -0.81 5.85
C ILE A 172 -0.29 -2.28 5.53
N HIS A 173 0.75 -2.97 5.09
CA HIS A 173 0.65 -4.36 4.64
C HIS A 173 1.73 -5.22 5.29
N TRP A 174 1.41 -6.51 5.42
CA TRP A 174 2.34 -7.53 5.88
C TRP A 174 3.22 -8.00 4.70
N ASN A 175 4.54 -7.89 4.83
CA ASN A 175 5.49 -8.30 3.80
C ASN A 175 5.98 -9.77 3.94
N GLY A 176 5.37 -10.54 4.85
CA GLY A 176 5.79 -11.88 5.23
C GLY A 176 6.64 -11.94 6.51
N THR A 177 7.19 -10.81 6.96
CA THR A 177 8.04 -10.73 8.18
C THR A 177 7.62 -9.62 9.14
N ALA A 178 7.22 -8.47 8.61
CA ALA A 178 6.78 -7.32 9.39
C ALA A 178 5.70 -6.53 8.61
N TYR A 179 5.00 -5.66 9.32
CA TYR A 179 4.20 -4.63 8.67
C TYR A 179 5.09 -3.48 8.20
N GLU A 180 4.77 -2.95 7.03
CA GLU A 180 5.44 -1.78 6.48
C GLU A 180 4.47 -0.86 5.74
N ILE A 181 4.91 0.38 5.52
CA ILE A 181 4.30 1.30 4.55
C ILE A 181 5.28 1.43 3.39
N PRO A 182 4.89 1.04 2.16
CA PRO A 182 5.72 1.19 0.98
C PRO A 182 6.19 2.64 0.83
N GLN A 183 7.50 2.84 0.64
CA GLN A 183 8.12 4.18 0.71
C GLN A 183 7.56 5.19 -0.31
N ASN A 184 6.96 4.72 -1.39
CA ASN A 184 6.34 5.52 -2.44
C ASN A 184 4.96 6.08 -2.06
N GLU A 185 4.41 5.75 -0.89
CA GLU A 185 3.00 6.02 -0.54
C GLU A 185 2.80 6.99 0.62
N LEU A 186 3.88 7.47 1.25
CA LEU A 186 3.75 8.40 2.39
C LEU A 186 3.47 9.85 1.97
N GLY A 187 3.45 10.16 0.67
CA GLY A 187 3.12 11.49 0.15
C GLY A 187 3.96 12.62 0.79
N ILE A 188 5.20 12.31 1.18
CA ILE A 188 6.23 13.22 1.71
C ILE A 188 7.10 13.75 0.59
#